data_AF-A0A2W5RDU1-F1
#
_entry.id   AF-A0A2W5RDU1-F1
#
_cell.length_a   1.000
_cell.length_b   1.000
_cell.length_c   1.000
_cell.angle_alpha   90.00
_cell.angle_beta   90.00
_cell.angle_gamma   90.00
#
_symmetry.space_group_name_H-M   'P 1'
#
loop_
_entity.id
_entity.type
_entity.pdbx_description
1 polymer ?
#
loop_
_entity_poly.entity_id
_entity_poly.type
_entity_poly.pdbx_seq_one_letter_code
_entity_poly.pdbx_strand_id
1 'polypeptide(L)'
;QETARPLLTPGEVMQLPPDEAVVMVSSVAPIKAKKLRYYADANFKRRVLPPPALADGQYADAPPLRPDDWSGLAIPSVPAALAAASADGLENLGSADDGGPRRQPELSETVAYDSELAAPTADLALLDDDDDLPLPLPRQLDPAMQRSARLASLDPNDGIEL
;
A
#
# COMPACT_ATOMS: atom_id res chain seq x y z
N GLN A 1 -19.26 -44.46 -22.21
CA GLN A 1 -19.45 -43.02 -21.96
C GLN A 1 -18.05 -42.42 -21.90
N GLU A 2 -17.60 -41.72 -22.95
CA GLU A 2 -16.32 -41.01 -22.93
C GLU A 2 -16.51 -39.69 -22.19
N THR A 3 -15.80 -39.50 -21.09
CA THR A 3 -15.74 -38.21 -20.39
C THR A 3 -14.56 -37.42 -20.94
N ALA A 4 -14.82 -36.21 -21.43
CA ALA A 4 -13.80 -35.33 -21.97
C ALA A 4 -12.76 -35.03 -20.88
N ARG A 5 -11.48 -35.33 -21.16
CA ARG A 5 -10.38 -34.99 -20.26
C ARG A 5 -10.06 -33.51 -20.37
N PRO A 6 -9.83 -32.81 -19.25
CA PRO A 6 -9.41 -31.40 -19.29
C PRO A 6 -8.06 -31.29 -20.01
N LEU A 7 -7.91 -30.26 -20.85
CA LEU A 7 -6.67 -29.97 -21.58
C LEU A 7 -5.55 -29.44 -20.65
N LEU A 8 -5.95 -28.73 -19.60
CA LEU A 8 -5.09 -28.29 -18.51
C LEU A 8 -5.85 -28.48 -17.20
N THR A 9 -5.16 -29.01 -16.20
CA THR A 9 -5.66 -29.12 -14.83
C THR A 9 -5.58 -27.76 -14.12
N PRO A 10 -6.39 -27.52 -13.07
CA PRO A 10 -6.29 -26.29 -12.28
C PRO A 10 -4.88 -26.04 -11.74
N GLY A 11 -4.18 -27.09 -11.29
CA GLY A 11 -2.79 -26.97 -10.81
C GLY A 11 -1.83 -26.50 -11.90
N GLU A 12 -1.95 -27.00 -13.12
CA GLU A 12 -1.13 -26.54 -14.25
C GLU A 12 -1.41 -25.09 -14.63
N VAL A 13 -2.66 -24.61 -14.48
CA VAL A 13 -3.02 -23.20 -14.74
C VAL A 13 -2.38 -22.29 -13.69
N MET A 14 -2.43 -22.70 -12.42
CA MET A 14 -1.84 -21.94 -11.31
C MET A 14 -0.30 -21.90 -11.37
N GLN A 15 0.33 -22.92 -11.94
CA GLN A 15 1.78 -23.02 -12.09
C GLN A 15 2.26 -22.57 -13.48
N LEU A 16 1.44 -21.84 -14.24
CA LEU A 16 1.86 -21.32 -15.53
C LEU A 16 3.04 -20.35 -15.36
N PRO A 17 4.11 -20.52 -16.15
CA PRO A 17 5.22 -19.57 -16.17
C PRO A 17 4.73 -18.14 -16.46
N PRO A 18 5.39 -17.11 -15.91
CA PRO A 18 4.95 -15.72 -16.08
C PRO A 18 5.01 -15.24 -17.53
N ASP A 19 5.80 -15.88 -18.40
CA ASP A 19 5.90 -15.61 -19.83
C ASP A 19 4.90 -16.41 -20.67
N GLU A 20 4.03 -17.21 -20.06
CA GLU A 20 2.96 -17.94 -20.74
C GLU A 20 1.58 -17.44 -20.30
N ALA A 21 0.58 -17.62 -21.15
CA ALA A 21 -0.81 -17.27 -20.85
C ALA A 21 -1.79 -18.11 -21.66
N VAL A 22 -2.99 -18.31 -21.13
CA VAL A 22 -4.12 -18.85 -21.88
C VAL A 22 -4.95 -17.69 -22.41
N VAL A 23 -5.05 -17.57 -23.72
CA VAL A 23 -5.83 -16.54 -24.39
C VAL A 23 -7.18 -17.13 -24.77
N MET A 24 -8.25 -16.49 -24.33
CA MET A 24 -9.62 -16.83 -24.68
C MET A 24 -10.14 -15.80 -25.68
N VAL A 25 -10.53 -16.27 -26.86
CA VAL A 25 -11.14 -15.44 -27.91
C VAL A 25 -12.49 -16.06 -28.24
N SER A 26 -13.53 -15.24 -28.37
CA SER A 26 -14.86 -15.71 -28.74
C SER A 26 -14.80 -16.58 -29.99
N SER A 27 -15.54 -17.70 -29.98
CA SER A 27 -15.62 -18.68 -31.08
C SER A 27 -14.31 -19.40 -31.46
N VAL A 28 -13.24 -19.26 -30.69
CA VAL A 28 -11.96 -19.97 -30.88
C VAL A 28 -11.69 -20.87 -29.68
N ALA A 29 -11.09 -22.05 -29.91
CA ALA A 29 -10.61 -22.89 -28.82
C ALA A 29 -9.55 -22.15 -27.99
N PRO A 30 -9.46 -22.38 -26.67
CA PRO A 30 -8.45 -21.74 -25.83
C PRO A 30 -7.04 -21.96 -26.38
N ILE A 31 -6.25 -20.89 -26.45
CA ILE A 31 -4.90 -20.93 -27.01
C ILE A 31 -3.89 -20.74 -25.88
N LYS A 32 -2.99 -21.71 -25.72
CA LYS A 32 -1.79 -21.51 -24.88
C LYS A 32 -0.76 -20.70 -25.68
N ALA A 33 -0.42 -19.52 -25.21
CA ALA A 33 0.44 -18.57 -25.90
C ALA A 33 1.61 -18.12 -25.01
N LYS A 34 2.67 -17.60 -25.65
CA LYS A 34 3.78 -16.93 -24.98
C LYS A 34 3.59 -15.41 -25.04
N LYS A 35 3.79 -14.74 -23.91
CA LYS A 35 3.79 -13.28 -23.81
C LYS A 35 5.00 -12.74 -24.56
N LEU A 36 4.75 -11.77 -25.43
CA LEU A 36 5.82 -11.04 -26.12
C LEU A 36 6.20 -9.80 -25.31
N ARG A 37 7.49 -9.45 -25.33
CA ARG A 37 7.99 -8.18 -24.78
C ARG A 37 8.09 -7.19 -25.93
N TYR A 38 7.27 -6.14 -25.90
CA TYR A 38 7.15 -5.20 -27.03
C TYR A 38 8.48 -4.52 -27.40
N TYR A 39 9.37 -4.32 -26.43
CA TYR A 39 10.70 -3.73 -26.65
C TYR A 39 11.73 -4.74 -27.21
N ALA A 40 11.47 -6.04 -27.04
CA ALA A 40 12.37 -7.12 -27.47
C ALA A 40 12.02 -7.62 -28.88
N ASP A 41 10.74 -7.63 -29.23
CA ASP A 41 10.27 -8.15 -30.52
C ASP A 41 10.54 -7.17 -31.68
N ALA A 42 11.11 -7.66 -32.78
CA ALA A 42 11.52 -6.84 -33.92
C ALA A 42 10.34 -6.09 -34.60
N ASN A 43 9.13 -6.64 -34.55
CA ASN A 43 7.94 -6.01 -35.13
C ASN A 43 7.49 -4.79 -34.33
N PHE A 44 7.66 -4.84 -33.02
CA PHE A 44 7.24 -3.78 -32.09
C PHE A 44 8.37 -2.80 -31.77
N LYS A 45 9.62 -3.24 -31.84
CA LYS A 45 10.81 -2.41 -31.60
C LYS A 45 10.87 -1.18 -32.50
N ARG A 46 10.38 -1.28 -33.75
CA ARG A 46 10.27 -0.14 -34.67
C ARG A 46 9.30 0.95 -34.21
N ARG A 47 8.38 0.61 -33.30
CA ARG A 47 7.38 1.52 -32.71
C ARG A 47 7.78 2.05 -31.34
N VAL A 48 8.92 1.61 -30.79
CA VAL A 48 9.44 2.11 -29.52
C VAL A 48 10.00 3.52 -29.77
N LEU A 49 9.30 4.53 -29.26
CA LEU A 49 9.78 5.91 -29.28
C LEU A 49 10.90 6.08 -28.25
N PRO A 50 11.84 7.02 -28.47
CA PRO A 50 12.82 7.36 -27.45
C PRO A 50 12.12 7.85 -26.17
N PRO A 51 12.71 7.63 -24.99
CA PRO A 51 12.18 8.20 -23.75
C PRO A 51 12.06 9.73 -23.87
N PRO A 52 11.08 10.34 -23.20
CA PRO A 52 10.95 11.79 -23.19
C PRO A 52 12.21 12.42 -22.60
N ALA A 53 12.69 13.50 -23.24
CA ALA A 53 13.81 14.26 -22.72
C ALA A 53 13.35 15.04 -21.49
N LEU A 54 13.99 14.80 -20.34
CA LEU A 54 13.80 15.60 -19.15
C LEU A 54 14.46 16.97 -19.38
N ALA A 55 13.70 18.04 -19.22
CA ALA A 55 14.18 19.40 -19.30
C ALA A 55 13.68 20.17 -18.07
N ASP A 56 14.44 21.18 -17.65
CA ASP A 56 13.98 22.10 -16.62
C ASP A 56 12.73 22.84 -17.11
N GLY A 57 11.60 22.64 -16.43
CA GLY A 57 10.32 23.28 -16.76
C GLY A 57 9.22 22.29 -17.15
N GLN A 58 8.30 22.75 -18.01
CA GLN A 58 7.12 21.97 -18.41
C GLN A 58 7.45 21.03 -19.57
N TYR A 59 7.08 19.75 -19.43
CA TYR A 59 7.25 18.75 -20.50
C TYR A 59 6.43 19.10 -21.74
N ALA A 60 6.93 18.75 -22.93
CA ALA A 60 6.28 19.06 -24.21
C ALA A 60 4.92 18.37 -24.39
N ASP A 61 4.72 17.24 -23.72
CA ASP A 61 3.47 16.46 -23.68
C ASP A 61 2.57 16.84 -22.50
N ALA A 62 3.02 17.75 -21.61
CA ALA A 62 2.20 18.22 -20.52
C ALA A 62 1.02 19.03 -21.08
N PRO A 63 -0.21 18.73 -20.66
CA PRO A 63 -1.37 19.52 -21.06
C PRO A 63 -1.22 20.97 -20.58
N PRO A 64 -1.88 21.94 -21.24
CA PRO A 64 -1.87 23.33 -20.81
C PRO A 64 -2.38 23.45 -19.38
N LEU A 65 -1.76 24.34 -18.60
CA LEU A 65 -2.13 24.56 -17.21
C LEU A 65 -3.59 25.00 -17.13
N ARG A 66 -4.41 24.29 -16.35
CA ARG A 66 -5.78 24.69 -16.09
C ARG A 66 -5.79 25.74 -14.97
N PRO A 67 -6.54 26.85 -15.10
CA PRO A 67 -6.70 27.78 -13.99
C PRO A 67 -7.36 27.07 -12.81
N ASP A 68 -6.80 27.26 -11.62
CA ASP A 68 -7.31 26.75 -10.36
C ASP A 68 -7.36 27.88 -9.32
N ASP A 69 -8.31 27.80 -8.40
CA ASP A 69 -8.54 28.84 -7.38
C ASP A 69 -7.55 28.75 -6.19
N TRP A 70 -6.60 27.81 -6.23
CA TRP A 70 -5.72 27.49 -5.11
C TRP A 70 -4.29 27.98 -5.31
N SER A 71 -3.76 27.97 -6.54
CA SER A 71 -2.39 28.36 -6.88
C SER A 71 -2.08 29.83 -6.62
N GLY A 72 -3.11 30.69 -6.61
CA GLY A 72 -3.00 32.10 -6.25
C GLY A 72 -3.14 32.39 -4.75
N LEU A 73 -3.47 31.38 -3.93
CA LEU A 73 -3.62 31.57 -2.49
C LEU A 73 -2.24 31.65 -1.81
N ALA A 74 -2.10 32.58 -0.88
CA ALA A 74 -0.90 32.66 -0.07
C ALA A 74 -0.74 31.37 0.74
N ILE A 75 0.45 30.78 0.69
CA ILE A 75 0.79 29.63 1.52
C ILE A 75 0.62 30.07 2.98
N PRO A 76 -0.24 29.40 3.77
CA PRO A 76 -0.45 29.78 5.16
C PRO A 76 0.87 29.63 5.93
N SER A 77 1.22 30.65 6.71
CA SER A 77 2.39 30.56 7.60
C SER A 77 2.18 29.41 8.57
N VAL A 78 3.13 28.48 8.62
CA VAL A 78 3.11 27.41 9.63
C VAL A 78 3.09 28.08 11.01
N PRO A 79 2.08 27.82 11.86
CA PRO A 79 2.03 28.37 13.21
C PRO A 79 3.31 27.98 13.97
N ALA A 80 3.93 28.93 14.66
CA ALA A 80 5.19 28.71 15.39
C ALA A 80 5.12 27.53 16.38
N ALA A 81 3.93 27.22 16.91
CA ALA A 81 3.69 26.07 17.77
C ALA A 81 3.91 24.71 17.08
N LEU A 82 3.64 24.60 15.77
CA LEU A 82 3.90 23.40 14.96
C LEU A 82 5.36 23.33 14.50
N ALA A 83 6.00 24.48 14.24
CA ALA A 83 7.41 24.55 13.90
C ALA A 83 8.32 24.18 15.08
N ALA A 84 7.99 24.64 16.29
CA ALA A 84 8.72 24.30 17.51
C ALA A 84 8.59 22.81 17.84
N ALA A 85 7.40 22.22 17.70
CA ALA A 85 7.19 20.78 17.91
C ALA A 85 7.97 19.89 16.93
N SER A 86 8.32 20.42 15.75
CA SER A 86 9.13 19.72 14.74
C SER A 86 10.64 19.84 15.00
N ALA A 87 11.08 20.88 15.74
CA ALA A 87 12.48 21.12 16.07
C ALA A 87 12.89 20.59 17.46
N ASP A 88 11.95 20.54 18.41
CA ASP A 88 12.18 20.08 19.80
C ASP A 88 12.14 18.54 19.96
N GLY A 89 12.12 17.79 18.87
CA GLY A 89 12.06 16.32 18.88
C GLY A 89 13.28 15.60 19.46
N LEU A 90 14.20 16.28 20.15
CA LEU A 90 15.33 15.63 20.81
C LEU A 90 15.57 16.02 22.28
N GLU A 91 15.11 17.15 22.81
CA GLU A 91 15.56 17.56 24.14
C GLU A 91 14.50 18.39 24.87
N ASN A 92 13.69 17.76 25.74
CA ASN A 92 13.49 18.18 27.14
C ASN A 92 12.31 17.42 27.80
N LEU A 93 12.67 16.41 28.60
CA LEU A 93 11.81 15.84 29.62
C LEU A 93 11.72 16.81 30.81
N GLY A 94 10.55 17.41 31.06
CA GLY A 94 10.23 17.87 32.41
C GLY A 94 9.32 19.10 32.56
N SER A 95 8.18 18.84 33.23
CA SER A 95 7.41 19.75 34.09
C SER A 95 6.41 20.73 33.45
N ALA A 96 5.13 20.37 33.47
CA ALA A 96 4.22 20.71 34.57
C ALA A 96 2.83 20.09 34.33
N ASP A 97 2.20 19.72 35.44
CA ASP A 97 0.91 19.09 35.64
C ASP A 97 -0.28 19.88 35.02
N ASP A 98 -1.00 19.26 34.09
CA ASP A 98 -2.40 19.53 33.81
C ASP A 98 -3.04 18.20 33.38
N GLY A 99 -3.80 17.58 34.28
CA GLY A 99 -4.37 16.23 34.18
C GLY A 99 -5.48 16.06 33.13
N GLY A 100 -5.36 16.69 31.95
CA GLY A 100 -6.22 16.47 30.80
C GLY A 100 -5.62 15.43 29.84
N PRO A 101 -6.44 14.63 29.13
CA PRO A 101 -5.93 13.71 28.12
C PRO A 101 -5.25 14.52 27.01
N ARG A 102 -3.91 14.43 26.93
CA ARG A 102 -3.14 15.08 25.87
C ARG A 102 -3.58 14.51 24.53
N ARG A 103 -4.37 15.26 23.76
CA ARG A 103 -4.69 14.94 22.37
C ARG A 103 -3.51 15.37 21.50
N GLN A 104 -2.45 14.57 21.51
CA GLN A 104 -1.42 14.68 20.49
C GLN A 104 -1.95 13.98 19.23
N PRO A 105 -2.06 14.68 18.09
CA PRO A 105 -2.32 14.01 16.82
C PRO A 105 -1.13 13.07 16.57
N GLU A 106 -1.38 11.78 16.38
CA GLU A 106 -0.36 10.84 15.92
C GLU A 106 -0.03 11.17 14.47
N LEU A 107 0.86 12.15 14.25
CA LEU A 107 1.44 12.38 12.93
C LEU A 107 2.66 11.48 12.78
N SER A 108 2.39 10.46 11.97
CA SER A 108 3.12 9.24 11.70
C SER A 108 4.56 9.48 11.23
N GLU A 109 5.38 8.45 11.45
CA GLU A 109 6.70 8.21 10.86
C GLU A 109 6.94 9.02 9.59
N THR A 110 7.71 10.10 9.72
CA THR A 110 8.21 10.85 8.58
C THR A 110 9.30 10.01 7.94
N VAL A 111 8.88 9.06 7.10
CA VAL A 111 9.80 8.43 6.16
C VAL A 111 10.19 9.54 5.19
N ALA A 112 11.34 10.16 5.43
CA ALA A 112 12.03 10.89 4.39
C ALA A 112 12.15 9.92 3.20
N TYR A 113 11.45 10.21 2.10
CA TYR A 113 11.53 9.39 0.92
C TYR A 113 12.95 9.53 0.35
N ASP A 114 13.82 8.62 0.74
CA ASP A 114 15.17 8.54 0.21
C ASP A 114 15.10 7.80 -1.12
N SER A 115 15.25 8.53 -2.22
CA SER A 115 15.15 7.97 -3.58
C SER A 115 16.23 6.92 -3.86
N GLU A 116 17.30 6.89 -3.05
CA GLU A 116 18.39 5.91 -3.17
C GLU A 116 18.04 4.52 -2.59
N LEU A 117 16.98 4.37 -1.79
CA LEU A 117 16.53 3.07 -1.27
C LEU A 117 15.65 2.28 -2.25
N ALA A 118 15.30 2.86 -3.40
CA ALA A 118 14.63 2.15 -4.48
C ALA A 118 15.64 1.29 -5.28
N ALA A 119 16.30 0.35 -4.61
CA ALA A 119 16.79 -0.83 -5.30
C ALA A 119 15.56 -1.52 -5.94
N PRO A 120 15.65 -2.06 -7.17
CA PRO A 120 14.54 -2.81 -7.75
C PRO A 120 14.41 -4.11 -6.98
N THR A 121 13.72 -4.06 -5.83
CA THR A 121 13.23 -5.26 -5.16
C THR A 121 12.25 -5.90 -6.13
N ALA A 122 12.63 -7.09 -6.61
CA ALA A 122 11.70 -7.95 -7.29
C ALA A 122 10.45 -8.06 -6.42
N ASP A 123 9.29 -7.79 -7.01
CA ASP A 123 7.92 -7.81 -6.45
C ASP A 123 7.49 -9.20 -5.92
N LEU A 124 8.47 -10.07 -5.65
CA LEU A 124 8.36 -11.45 -5.20
C LEU A 124 9.08 -11.69 -3.87
N ALA A 125 9.85 -10.72 -3.35
CA ALA A 125 10.52 -10.83 -2.05
C ALA A 125 9.57 -10.57 -0.86
N LEU A 126 8.34 -10.11 -1.12
CA LEU A 126 7.27 -9.93 -0.13
C LEU A 126 6.53 -11.23 0.22
N LEU A 127 6.92 -12.36 -0.38
CA LEU A 127 6.33 -13.69 -0.14
C LEU A 127 7.32 -14.65 0.54
N ASP A 128 8.49 -14.17 0.97
CA ASP A 128 9.33 -14.94 1.88
C ASP A 128 8.74 -14.79 3.29
N ASP A 129 7.61 -15.47 3.49
CA ASP A 129 7.07 -15.79 4.81
C ASP A 129 8.04 -16.79 5.47
N ASP A 130 9.22 -16.31 5.85
CA ASP A 130 9.97 -16.90 6.95
C ASP A 130 9.22 -16.54 8.24
N ASP A 131 8.14 -17.28 8.44
CA ASP A 131 7.41 -17.45 9.69
C ASP A 131 8.38 -17.87 10.80
N ASP A 132 9.02 -16.92 11.49
CA ASP A 132 9.61 -17.14 12.82
C ASP A 132 10.00 -15.84 13.57
N LEU A 133 9.25 -14.75 13.38
CA LEU A 133 9.31 -13.59 14.30
C LEU A 133 8.16 -13.67 15.31
N PRO A 134 8.42 -13.79 16.63
CA PRO A 134 7.37 -13.80 17.62
C PRO A 134 6.73 -12.41 17.68
N LEU A 135 5.56 -12.27 17.04
CA LEU A 135 4.68 -11.13 17.27
C LEU A 135 4.40 -11.02 18.77
N PRO A 136 4.57 -9.85 19.42
CA PRO A 136 4.15 -9.65 20.81
C PRO A 136 2.64 -9.45 20.82
N LEU A 137 1.89 -10.48 20.45
CA LEU A 137 0.47 -10.56 20.76
C LEU A 137 0.37 -11.11 22.19
N PRO A 138 -0.30 -10.41 23.12
CA PRO A 138 -0.63 -11.02 24.40
C PRO A 138 -1.60 -12.18 24.13
N ARG A 139 -1.07 -13.39 24.02
CA ARG A 139 -1.83 -14.64 23.84
C ARG A 139 -2.69 -15.01 25.05
N GLN A 140 -2.71 -14.20 26.10
CA GLN A 140 -3.62 -14.30 27.22
C GLN A 140 -4.26 -12.95 27.52
N LEU A 141 -5.57 -12.85 27.32
CA LEU A 141 -6.39 -11.80 27.90
C LEU A 141 -6.44 -11.99 29.42
N ASP A 142 -6.30 -10.90 30.17
CA ASP A 142 -6.31 -10.90 31.64
C ASP A 142 -7.60 -11.57 32.19
N PRO A 143 -7.50 -12.62 33.03
CA PRO A 143 -8.65 -13.30 33.63
C PRO A 143 -9.57 -12.38 34.46
N ALA A 144 -9.09 -11.21 34.88
CA ALA A 144 -9.93 -10.19 35.53
C ALA A 144 -10.86 -9.50 34.53
N MET A 145 -10.37 -9.20 33.33
CA MET A 145 -11.12 -8.51 32.27
C MET A 145 -12.16 -9.42 31.61
N GLN A 146 -11.91 -10.73 31.55
CA GLN A 146 -12.90 -11.71 31.09
C GLN A 146 -14.07 -11.89 32.07
N ARG A 147 -13.84 -11.69 33.38
CA ARG A 147 -14.88 -11.79 34.40
C ARG A 147 -15.79 -10.57 34.42
N SER A 148 -15.26 -9.35 34.21
CA SER A 148 -16.08 -8.14 34.12
C SER A 148 -16.97 -8.14 32.89
N ALA A 149 -16.48 -8.56 31.72
CA ALA A 149 -17.27 -8.61 30.50
C ALA A 149 -18.50 -9.55 30.61
N ARG A 150 -18.36 -10.70 31.28
CA ARG A 150 -19.50 -11.61 31.53
C ARG A 150 -20.50 -11.05 32.54
N LEU A 151 -20.05 -10.23 33.50
CA LEU A 151 -20.94 -9.62 34.49
C LEU A 151 -21.73 -8.44 33.90
N ALA A 152 -21.14 -7.65 32.99
CA ALA A 152 -21.86 -6.58 32.30
C ALA A 152 -23.01 -7.12 31.45
N SER A 153 -22.81 -8.24 30.73
CA SER A 153 -23.87 -8.88 29.92
C SER A 153 -25.04 -9.48 30.73
N LEU A 154 -24.93 -9.54 32.05
CA LEU A 154 -25.97 -10.04 32.96
C LEU A 154 -26.59 -8.93 33.80
N ASP A 155 -26.20 -7.66 33.60
CA ASP A 155 -26.87 -6.52 34.22
C ASP A 155 -28.19 -6.24 33.49
N PRO A 156 -29.36 -6.46 34.13
CA PRO A 156 -30.66 -6.20 33.50
C PRO A 156 -30.92 -4.72 33.22
N ASN A 157 -30.00 -3.82 33.58
CA ASN A 157 -30.12 -2.38 33.43
C ASN A 157 -28.88 -1.74 32.80
N ASP A 158 -28.20 -2.43 31.87
CA ASP A 158 -27.00 -1.95 31.15
C ASP A 158 -27.28 -0.80 30.14
N GLY A 159 -28.51 -0.27 30.11
CA GLY A 159 -28.85 0.94 29.34
C GLY A 159 -28.76 0.79 27.81
N ILE A 160 -28.54 -0.42 27.29
CA ILE A 160 -28.54 -0.74 25.87
C ILE A 160 -29.93 -1.22 25.47
N GLU A 161 -30.75 -0.36 24.88
CA GLU A 161 -31.99 -0.78 24.21
C GLU A 161 -31.61 -1.57 22.94
N LEU A 162 -32.04 -2.83 22.86
CA LEU A 162 -31.99 -3.64 21.63
C LEU A 162 -33.20 -3.36 20.74
#